data_AF-A0A660MAU8-F1
#
_entry.id   AF-A0A660MAU8-F1
#
_cell.length_a   1.000
_cell.length_b   1.000
_cell.length_c   1.000
_cell.angle_alpha   90.00
_cell.angle_beta   90.00
_cell.angle_gamma   90.00
#
_symmetry.space_group_name_H-M   'P 1'
#
loop_
_entity.id
_entity.type
_entity.pdbx_description
1 polymer ?
#
loop_
_entity_poly.entity_id
_entity_poly.type
_entity_poly.pdbx_seq_one_letter_code
_entity_poly.pdbx_strand_id
1 'polypeptide(L)'
;MAVETNKKYGTPYETVLAQGVIESGYGKSGLTVKANNFHGIKAGGNWSGEVIDMETEEEYASGRTTIVDGFRKYPTVEAGWLGYGEFITSNSRYSEALKYPGDPRKYLQEIKNAGYATDSQYVSTVTEYIDKIEQIVKEENLSPPSSQIQVEGGNNNGANAQNASATGCTANGSKSAAGGSIVETAKSLAW
;
A
#
# COMPACT_ATOMS: atom_id res chain seq x y z
N MET A 1 -2.33 -1.85 10.90
CA MET A 1 -2.36 -0.98 9.70
C MET A 1 -2.23 -1.77 8.39
N ALA A 2 -1.12 -1.84 7.64
CA ALA A 2 -1.14 -2.49 6.30
C ALA A 2 -1.60 -3.97 6.30
N VAL A 3 -1.07 -4.78 7.23
CA VAL A 3 -1.50 -6.19 7.44
C VAL A 3 -2.97 -6.30 7.82
N GLU A 4 -3.49 -5.31 8.53
CA GLU A 4 -4.89 -5.27 8.95
C GLU A 4 -5.81 -4.84 7.81
N THR A 5 -5.39 -3.87 6.99
CA THR A 5 -6.06 -3.53 5.73
C THR A 5 -6.13 -4.76 4.82
N ASN A 6 -5.06 -5.56 4.75
CA ASN A 6 -5.08 -6.84 4.03
C ASN A 6 -6.16 -7.77 4.58
N LYS A 7 -6.13 -8.07 5.89
CA LYS A 7 -7.12 -8.95 6.52
C LYS A 7 -8.54 -8.49 6.23
N LYS A 8 -8.81 -7.20 6.30
CA LYS A 8 -10.17 -6.67 6.14
C LYS A 8 -10.64 -6.62 4.68
N TYR A 9 -9.76 -6.31 3.74
CA TYR A 9 -10.15 -5.94 2.37
C TYR A 9 -9.56 -6.82 1.27
N GLY A 10 -8.70 -7.78 1.61
CA GLY A 10 -8.02 -8.63 0.62
C GLY A 10 -7.01 -7.89 -0.25
N THR A 11 -6.44 -6.79 0.25
CA THR A 11 -5.41 -6.02 -0.44
C THR A 11 -4.01 -6.46 0.04
N PRO A 12 -3.11 -6.99 -0.80
CA PRO A 12 -1.79 -7.45 -0.38
C PRO A 12 -1.00 -6.39 0.39
N TYR A 13 -0.61 -6.66 1.64
CA TYR A 13 -0.06 -5.61 2.51
C TYR A 13 1.30 -5.11 2.01
N GLU A 14 2.07 -5.95 1.33
CA GLU A 14 3.36 -5.61 0.74
C GLU A 14 3.17 -4.51 -0.31
N THR A 15 2.20 -4.68 -1.21
CA THR A 15 1.87 -3.65 -2.22
C THR A 15 1.30 -2.40 -1.58
N VAL A 16 0.36 -2.53 -0.65
CA VAL A 16 -0.28 -1.36 -0.01
C VAL A 16 0.74 -0.55 0.81
N LEU A 17 1.70 -1.23 1.46
CA LEU A 17 2.79 -0.59 2.18
C LEU A 17 3.80 0.05 1.23
N ALA A 18 4.19 -0.63 0.15
CA ALA A 18 5.09 -0.07 -0.87
C ALA A 18 4.51 1.20 -1.51
N GLN A 19 3.23 1.14 -1.93
CA GLN A 19 2.50 2.31 -2.41
C GLN A 19 2.50 3.40 -1.34
N GLY A 20 2.06 3.10 -0.12
CA GLY A 20 2.00 4.08 0.96
C GLY A 20 3.35 4.76 1.23
N VAL A 21 4.47 4.03 1.21
CA VAL A 21 5.82 4.60 1.39
C VAL A 21 6.17 5.59 0.26
N ILE A 22 5.90 5.22 -0.99
CA ILE A 22 6.22 6.05 -2.16
C ILE A 22 5.34 7.30 -2.19
N GLU A 23 4.02 7.12 -2.13
CA GLU A 23 3.02 8.18 -2.28
C GLU A 23 3.08 9.19 -1.11
N SER A 24 3.46 8.74 0.09
CA SER A 24 3.56 9.63 1.26
C SER A 24 4.94 10.27 1.44
N GLY A 25 5.91 9.98 0.58
CA GLY A 25 7.30 10.39 0.78
C GLY A 25 7.85 9.90 2.12
N TYR A 26 7.69 8.61 2.42
CA TYR A 26 8.05 7.97 3.70
C TYR A 26 7.28 8.56 4.90
N GLY A 27 6.00 8.89 4.71
CA GLY A 27 5.12 9.42 5.73
C GLY A 27 5.30 10.91 6.03
N LYS A 28 6.09 11.63 5.22
CA LYS A 28 6.49 13.01 5.49
C LYS A 28 5.72 14.04 4.66
N SER A 29 4.93 13.61 3.67
CA SER A 29 4.16 14.54 2.83
C SER A 29 3.19 15.38 3.66
N GLY A 30 2.96 16.62 3.23
CA GLY A 30 2.03 17.52 3.92
C GLY A 30 0.62 16.93 4.04
N LEU A 31 0.16 16.22 3.00
CA LEU A 31 -1.11 15.50 3.01
C LEU A 31 -1.12 14.39 4.08
N THR A 32 -0.06 13.60 4.18
CA THR A 32 0.04 12.54 5.20
C THR A 32 0.02 13.12 6.61
N VAL A 33 0.83 14.14 6.87
CA VAL A 33 0.97 14.75 8.19
C VAL A 33 -0.32 15.46 8.63
N LYS A 34 -1.01 16.14 7.71
CA LYS A 34 -2.21 16.92 8.04
C LYS A 34 -3.50 16.11 8.00
N ALA A 35 -3.52 15.01 7.23
CA ALA A 35 -4.76 14.33 6.86
C ALA A 35 -4.74 12.81 7.07
N ASN A 36 -3.63 12.24 7.54
CA ASN A 36 -3.44 10.79 7.65
C ASN A 36 -3.71 10.05 6.33
N ASN A 37 -3.53 10.69 5.18
CA ASN A 37 -3.81 10.13 3.86
C ASN A 37 -2.50 9.78 3.15
N PHE A 38 -2.08 8.52 3.33
CA PHE A 38 -0.79 7.99 2.83
C PHE A 38 -0.82 7.67 1.33
N HIS A 39 -2.00 7.59 0.73
CA HIS A 39 -2.20 7.07 -0.63
C HIS A 39 -2.78 8.11 -1.59
N GLY A 40 -2.86 9.38 -1.18
CA GLY A 40 -3.31 10.48 -2.04
C GLY A 40 -4.77 10.36 -2.48
N ILE A 41 -5.65 9.73 -1.69
CA ILE A 41 -7.02 9.45 -2.11
C ILE A 41 -7.83 10.75 -2.14
N LYS A 42 -8.29 11.14 -3.33
CA LYS A 42 -9.17 12.29 -3.56
C LYS A 42 -10.56 12.10 -2.92
N ALA A 43 -11.16 13.19 -2.48
CA ALA A 43 -12.53 13.24 -2.00
C ALA A 43 -13.52 13.28 -3.19
N GLY A 44 -13.86 12.10 -3.72
CA GLY A 44 -14.89 11.98 -4.76
C GLY A 44 -16.32 12.16 -4.21
N GLY A 45 -17.32 12.24 -5.10
CA GLY A 45 -18.72 12.55 -4.72
C GLY A 45 -19.40 11.59 -3.72
N ASN A 46 -18.86 10.38 -3.54
CA ASN A 46 -19.36 9.41 -2.55
C ASN A 46 -18.65 9.51 -1.19
N TRP A 47 -17.68 10.42 -1.02
CA TRP A 47 -16.99 10.63 0.23
C TRP A 47 -17.79 11.58 1.13
N SER A 48 -18.13 11.14 2.34
CA SER A 48 -18.87 11.91 3.33
C SER A 48 -18.04 12.32 4.55
N GLY A 49 -16.75 11.98 4.57
CA GLY A 49 -15.84 12.30 5.67
C GLY A 49 -15.22 13.68 5.54
N GLU A 50 -14.26 14.00 6.41
CA GLU A 50 -13.52 15.25 6.33
C GLU A 50 -12.73 15.35 5.01
N VAL A 51 -12.60 16.58 4.51
CA VAL A 51 -11.83 16.91 3.30
C VAL A 51 -10.79 17.96 3.66
N ILE A 52 -9.62 17.87 3.05
CA ILE A 52 -8.61 18.91 3.06
C ILE A 52 -8.28 19.29 1.62
N ASP A 53 -8.30 20.59 1.34
CA ASP A 53 -7.86 21.12 0.06
C ASP A 53 -6.35 21.31 0.08
N MET A 54 -5.68 20.78 -0.94
CA MET A 54 -4.23 20.89 -1.10
C MET A 54 -3.91 21.36 -2.52
N GLU A 55 -2.83 22.13 -2.67
CA GLU A 55 -2.26 22.39 -4.00
C GLU A 55 -1.58 21.15 -4.54
N THR A 56 -1.63 20.99 -5.85
CA THR A 56 -1.29 19.73 -6.52
C THR A 56 -0.97 19.96 -8.00
N GLU A 57 0.12 19.38 -8.54
CA GLU A 57 0.52 19.41 -9.97
C GLU A 57 -0.09 18.30 -10.86
N GLU A 58 -1.09 18.61 -11.68
CA GLU A 58 -1.66 17.63 -12.64
C GLU A 58 -0.87 17.64 -13.94
N GLU A 59 -0.55 16.45 -14.44
CA GLU A 59 0.06 16.27 -15.74
C GLU A 59 -1.00 16.01 -16.81
N TYR A 60 -1.19 16.99 -17.69
CA TYR A 60 -1.99 16.85 -18.90
C TYR A 60 -1.09 16.76 -20.13
N ALA A 61 -1.69 16.47 -21.30
CA ALA A 61 -0.95 16.49 -22.58
C ALA A 61 -0.25 17.84 -22.87
N SER A 62 -0.73 18.93 -22.26
CA SER A 62 -0.17 20.28 -22.36
C SER A 62 0.95 20.59 -21.36
N GLY A 63 1.31 19.65 -20.48
CA GLY A 63 2.29 19.83 -19.41
C GLY A 63 1.65 19.84 -18.01
N ARG A 64 2.45 20.24 -17.01
CA ARG A 64 2.04 20.27 -15.60
C ARG A 64 1.31 21.56 -15.24
N THR A 65 0.21 21.44 -14.51
CA THR A 65 -0.59 22.58 -14.02
C THR A 65 -0.83 22.43 -12.53
N THR A 66 -0.54 23.47 -11.75
CA THR A 66 -0.94 23.52 -10.34
C THR A 66 -2.44 23.79 -10.24
N ILE A 67 -3.15 22.88 -9.59
CA ILE A 67 -4.57 23.03 -9.23
C ILE A 67 -4.74 22.84 -7.73
N VAL A 68 -5.93 23.16 -7.23
CA VAL A 68 -6.35 22.79 -5.87
C VAL A 68 -7.31 21.63 -6.00
N ASP A 69 -7.07 20.55 -5.25
CA ASP A 69 -7.95 19.39 -5.21
C ASP A 69 -8.26 19.00 -3.76
N GLY A 70 -9.44 18.40 -3.58
CA GLY A 70 -9.93 17.93 -2.30
C GLY A 70 -9.48 16.51 -2.04
N PHE A 71 -8.81 16.29 -0.90
CA PHE A 71 -8.35 14.97 -0.47
C PHE A 71 -9.10 14.50 0.76
N ARG A 72 -9.30 13.19 0.88
CA ARG A 72 -9.88 12.59 2.07
C ARG A 72 -8.97 12.88 3.27
N LYS A 73 -9.56 13.31 4.37
CA LYS A 73 -8.90 13.48 5.66
C LYS A 73 -9.43 12.43 6.63
N TYR A 74 -8.50 11.71 7.26
CA TYR A 74 -8.81 10.63 8.18
C TYR A 74 -8.46 11.04 9.62
N PRO A 75 -9.27 10.64 10.61
CA PRO A 75 -9.08 11.04 12.00
C PRO A 75 -7.84 10.41 12.65
N THR A 76 -7.38 9.27 12.15
CA THR A 76 -6.21 8.55 12.64
C THR A 76 -5.40 7.98 11.49
N VAL A 77 -4.13 7.68 11.76
CA VAL A 77 -3.24 6.95 10.84
C VAL A 77 -3.92 5.65 10.39
N GLU A 78 -4.44 4.88 11.34
CA GLU A 78 -5.12 3.61 11.05
C GLU A 78 -6.34 3.77 10.14
N ALA A 79 -7.16 4.80 10.38
CA ALA A 79 -8.29 5.11 9.51
C ALA A 79 -7.84 5.44 8.08
N GLY A 80 -6.68 6.06 7.90
CA GLY A 80 -6.09 6.29 6.58
C GLY A 80 -5.73 5.01 5.83
N TRP A 81 -5.07 4.07 6.52
CA TRP A 81 -4.72 2.77 5.94
C TRP A 81 -5.95 1.91 5.64
N LEU A 82 -6.97 1.95 6.50
CA LEU A 82 -8.25 1.26 6.24
C LEU A 82 -9.04 1.95 5.13
N GLY A 83 -8.93 3.28 5.01
CA GLY A 83 -9.56 4.09 3.96
C GLY A 83 -9.06 3.76 2.56
N TYR A 84 -7.79 3.34 2.41
CA TYR A 84 -7.30 2.76 1.16
C TYR A 84 -8.06 1.48 0.79
N GLY A 85 -8.15 0.53 1.73
CA GLY A 85 -8.84 -0.74 1.47
C GLY A 85 -10.32 -0.53 1.15
N GLU A 86 -10.99 0.39 1.84
CA GLU A 86 -12.35 0.81 1.55
C GLU A 86 -12.47 1.43 0.15
N PHE A 87 -11.56 2.32 -0.23
CA PHE A 87 -11.56 2.95 -1.55
C PHE A 87 -11.40 1.91 -2.68
N ILE A 88 -10.47 0.96 -2.54
CA ILE A 88 -10.26 -0.08 -3.55
C ILE A 88 -11.47 -1.00 -3.65
N THR A 89 -12.02 -1.44 -2.52
CA THR A 89 -13.15 -2.40 -2.50
C THR A 89 -14.50 -1.79 -2.87
N SER A 90 -14.71 -0.50 -2.63
CA SER A 90 -15.94 0.22 -3.02
C SER A 90 -15.96 0.65 -4.48
N ASN A 91 -14.83 0.57 -5.19
CA ASN A 91 -14.71 1.03 -6.57
C ASN A 91 -14.53 -0.16 -7.53
N SER A 92 -15.59 -0.47 -8.28
CA SER A 92 -15.64 -1.62 -9.19
C SER A 92 -14.53 -1.65 -10.24
N ARG A 93 -13.89 -0.51 -10.55
CA ARG A 93 -12.73 -0.46 -11.45
C ARG A 93 -11.57 -1.35 -11.01
N TYR A 94 -11.45 -1.63 -9.71
CA TYR A 94 -10.35 -2.41 -9.13
C TYR A 94 -10.73 -3.87 -8.86
N SER A 95 -11.90 -4.34 -9.32
CA SER A 95 -12.37 -5.70 -9.04
C SER A 95 -11.43 -6.80 -9.52
N GLU A 96 -10.71 -6.57 -10.63
CA GLU A 96 -9.73 -7.53 -11.14
C GLU A 96 -8.52 -7.67 -10.20
N ALA A 97 -8.06 -6.56 -9.60
CA ALA A 97 -6.96 -6.61 -8.62
C ALA A 97 -7.34 -7.44 -7.40
N LEU A 98 -8.58 -7.32 -6.92
CA LEU A 98 -9.09 -8.03 -5.74
C LEU A 98 -9.20 -9.55 -5.92
N LYS A 99 -9.01 -10.07 -7.14
CA LYS A 99 -8.88 -11.54 -7.38
C LYS A 99 -7.52 -12.09 -6.95
N TYR A 100 -6.57 -11.22 -6.59
CA TYR A 100 -5.19 -11.58 -6.28
C TYR A 100 -4.78 -11.16 -4.86
N PRO A 101 -5.54 -11.51 -3.80
CA PRO A 101 -5.24 -11.08 -2.43
C PRO A 101 -3.94 -11.66 -1.87
N GLY A 102 -3.46 -12.76 -2.46
CA GLY A 102 -2.21 -13.43 -2.10
C GLY A 102 -1.05 -13.20 -3.06
N ASP A 103 -1.23 -12.38 -4.10
CA ASP A 103 -0.18 -12.10 -5.09
C ASP A 103 0.02 -10.58 -5.22
N PRO A 104 0.98 -10.01 -4.46
CA PRO A 104 1.25 -8.57 -4.44
C PRO A 104 1.54 -7.98 -5.83
N ARG A 105 2.26 -8.73 -6.67
CA ARG A 105 2.75 -8.26 -7.96
C ARG A 105 1.64 -8.32 -9.01
N LYS A 106 0.84 -9.38 -9.01
CA LYS A 106 -0.33 -9.46 -9.88
C LYS A 106 -1.40 -8.44 -9.47
N TYR A 107 -1.64 -8.25 -8.17
CA TYR A 107 -2.49 -7.18 -7.66
C TYR A 107 -2.02 -5.81 -8.16
N LEU A 108 -0.72 -5.49 -8.00
CA LEU A 108 -0.13 -4.22 -8.46
C LEU A 108 -0.34 -3.99 -9.97
N GLN A 109 -0.14 -5.04 -10.78
CA GLN A 109 -0.34 -4.96 -12.21
C GLN A 109 -1.81 -4.63 -12.55
N GLU A 110 -2.77 -5.24 -11.87
CA GLU A 110 -4.19 -4.95 -12.12
C GLU A 110 -4.61 -3.58 -11.57
N ILE A 111 -4.01 -3.10 -10.47
CA ILE A 111 -4.18 -1.73 -10.01
C ILE A 111 -3.72 -0.73 -11.07
N LYS A 112 -2.57 -0.99 -11.71
CA LYS A 112 -2.07 -0.19 -12.84
C LYS A 112 -3.01 -0.27 -14.04
N ASN A 113 -3.45 -1.46 -14.43
CA ASN A 113 -4.37 -1.68 -15.55
C ASN A 113 -5.72 -0.96 -15.34
N ALA A 114 -6.18 -0.91 -14.10
CA ALA A 114 -7.38 -0.17 -13.70
C ALA A 114 -7.20 1.36 -13.77
N GLY A 115 -5.99 1.86 -14.05
CA GLY A 115 -5.67 3.28 -14.24
C GLY A 115 -5.37 4.03 -12.95
N TYR A 116 -4.83 3.37 -11.92
CA TYR A 116 -4.43 4.03 -10.67
C TYR A 116 -3.30 5.05 -10.91
N ALA A 117 -2.32 4.69 -11.73
CA ALA A 117 -1.21 5.55 -12.12
C ALA A 117 -1.04 5.55 -13.65
N THR A 118 -0.56 6.64 -14.23
CA THR A 118 -0.28 6.75 -15.68
C THR A 118 1.17 6.45 -16.02
N ASP A 119 2.11 6.65 -15.09
CA ASP A 119 3.54 6.41 -15.32
C ASP A 119 3.87 4.96 -15.72
N SER A 120 4.65 4.84 -16.79
CA SER A 120 5.20 3.59 -17.30
C SER A 120 6.07 2.82 -16.30
N GLN A 121 6.79 3.53 -15.40
CA GLN A 121 7.68 2.91 -14.41
C GLN A 121 6.99 2.58 -13.09
N TYR A 122 5.70 2.90 -12.95
CA TYR A 122 4.97 2.68 -11.72
C TYR A 122 5.08 1.25 -11.17
N VAL A 123 4.88 0.24 -12.03
CA VAL A 123 4.91 -1.16 -11.61
C VAL A 123 6.32 -1.59 -11.21
N SER A 124 7.35 -1.20 -11.96
CA SER A 124 8.73 -1.55 -11.62
C SER A 124 9.16 -0.89 -10.31
N THR A 125 8.91 0.41 -10.15
CA THR A 125 9.23 1.15 -8.93
C THR A 125 8.55 0.56 -7.70
N VAL A 126 7.23 0.31 -7.75
CA VAL A 126 6.53 -0.26 -6.58
C VAL A 126 7.00 -1.69 -6.30
N THR A 127 7.31 -2.49 -7.33
CA THR A 127 7.85 -3.86 -7.15
C THR A 127 9.17 -3.87 -6.39
N GLU A 128 10.08 -2.93 -6.67
CA GLU A 128 11.34 -2.84 -5.91
C GLU A 128 11.12 -2.61 -4.40
N TYR A 129 10.08 -1.86 -4.03
CA TYR A 129 9.74 -1.66 -2.62
C TYR A 129 9.02 -2.88 -2.03
N ILE A 130 8.18 -3.58 -2.81
CA ILE A 130 7.61 -4.87 -2.42
C ILE A 130 8.74 -5.85 -2.05
N ASP A 131 9.75 -5.99 -2.90
CA ASP A 131 10.88 -6.91 -2.67
C ASP A 131 11.63 -6.56 -1.38
N LYS A 132 11.91 -5.27 -1.13
CA LYS A 132 12.55 -4.78 0.10
C LYS A 132 11.70 -5.08 1.34
N ILE A 133 10.39 -4.85 1.25
CA ILE A 133 9.45 -5.10 2.36
C ILE A 133 9.40 -6.59 2.68
N GLU A 134 9.27 -7.45 1.68
CA GLU A 134 9.24 -8.91 1.88
C GLU A 134 10.54 -9.41 2.51
N GLN A 135 11.68 -8.87 2.09
CA GLN A 135 12.97 -9.19 2.69
C GLN A 135 13.00 -8.81 4.17
N ILE A 136 12.66 -7.57 4.53
CA ILE A 136 12.65 -7.09 5.91
C ILE A 136 11.67 -7.91 6.76
N VAL A 137 10.45 -8.13 6.28
CA VAL A 137 9.42 -8.88 7.01
C VAL A 137 9.87 -10.31 7.29
N LYS A 138 10.56 -10.94 6.34
CA LYS A 138 11.10 -12.30 6.49
C LYS A 138 12.27 -12.33 7.48
N GLU A 139 13.21 -11.40 7.38
CA GLU A 139 14.39 -11.32 8.25
C GLU A 139 14.00 -11.08 9.71
N GLU A 140 13.02 -10.20 9.93
CA GLU A 140 12.56 -9.79 11.26
C GLU A 140 11.36 -10.60 11.77
N ASN A 141 10.87 -11.58 10.99
CA ASN A 141 9.70 -12.42 11.30
C ASN A 141 8.46 -11.61 11.76
N LEU A 142 8.15 -10.53 11.04
CA LEU A 142 7.12 -9.55 11.46
C LEU A 142 5.69 -9.97 11.12
N SER A 143 5.50 -10.65 9.99
CA SER A 143 4.19 -11.06 9.48
C SER A 143 4.36 -12.22 8.48
N PRO A 144 3.38 -13.13 8.37
CA PRO A 144 3.31 -14.01 7.21
C PRO A 144 3.09 -13.20 5.91
N PRO A 145 3.48 -13.73 4.75
CA PRO A 145 3.17 -13.12 3.45
C PRO A 145 1.67 -13.06 3.20
N SER A 146 1.23 -12.13 2.35
CA SER A 146 -0.19 -11.96 2.00
C SER A 146 -0.86 -13.24 1.49
N SER A 147 -0.11 -14.13 0.83
CA SER A 147 -0.61 -15.45 0.38
C SER A 147 -1.05 -16.37 1.51
N GLN A 148 -0.68 -16.08 2.76
CA GLN A 148 -1.02 -16.85 3.94
C GLN A 148 -1.98 -16.11 4.88
N ILE A 149 -2.35 -14.87 4.57
CA ILE A 149 -3.29 -14.09 5.38
C ILE A 149 -4.72 -14.38 4.91
N GLN A 150 -5.60 -14.72 5.86
CA GLN A 150 -7.02 -14.94 5.59
C GLN A 150 -7.76 -13.60 5.55
N VAL A 151 -8.62 -13.41 4.54
CA VAL A 151 -9.49 -12.23 4.43
C VAL A 151 -10.75 -12.44 5.29
N GLU A 152 -11.05 -11.48 6.16
CA GLU A 152 -12.18 -11.49 7.05
C GLU A 152 -13.50 -11.47 6.26
N GLY A 153 -14.44 -12.34 6.62
CA GLY A 153 -15.75 -12.44 5.95
C GLY A 153 -15.76 -13.22 4.63
N GLY A 154 -14.62 -13.75 4.18
CA GLY A 154 -14.58 -14.71 3.07
C GLY A 154 -15.17 -16.06 3.50
N ASN A 155 -16.27 -16.49 2.86
CA ASN A 155 -16.78 -17.85 3.03
C ASN A 155 -15.74 -18.87 2.55
N ASN A 156 -15.13 -19.57 3.50
CA ASN A 156 -14.18 -20.64 3.23
C ASN A 156 -14.91 -21.91 2.77
N ASN A 157 -15.08 -22.06 1.46
CA ASN A 157 -15.31 -23.37 0.84
C ASN A 157 -14.15 -23.67 -0.14
N GLY A 158 -13.01 -24.10 0.42
CA GLY A 158 -11.85 -24.58 -0.32
C GLY A 158 -10.92 -25.37 0.61
N ALA A 159 -10.72 -26.65 0.33
CA ALA A 159 -10.31 -27.69 1.27
C ALA A 159 -8.79 -27.93 1.39
N ASN A 160 -8.39 -28.40 2.60
CA ASN A 160 -7.33 -29.39 2.92
C ASN A 160 -5.84 -28.98 2.70
N ALA A 161 -4.81 -29.37 3.45
CA ALA A 161 -4.60 -30.39 4.49
C ALA A 161 -3.32 -30.07 5.32
N GLN A 162 -3.31 -30.50 6.57
CA GLN A 162 -2.19 -31.05 7.37
C GLN A 162 -0.72 -30.77 6.96
N ASN A 163 0.09 -30.23 7.88
CA ASN A 163 1.19 -30.99 8.50
C ASN A 163 1.75 -30.27 9.75
N ALA A 164 1.82 -30.99 10.86
CA ALA A 164 2.47 -30.61 12.11
C ALA A 164 3.78 -31.40 12.25
N SER A 165 4.89 -30.72 12.55
CA SER A 165 6.18 -31.28 13.05
C SER A 165 7.27 -30.22 12.80
N ALA A 166 8.27 -29.92 13.63
CA ALA A 166 8.64 -30.16 15.01
C ALA A 166 9.94 -29.35 15.24
N THR A 167 10.20 -28.95 16.49
CA THR A 167 11.53 -28.86 17.14
C THR A 167 12.60 -27.88 16.61
N GLY A 168 13.15 -27.04 17.51
CA GLY A 168 14.57 -26.67 17.47
C GLY A 168 14.97 -25.29 17.99
N CYS A 169 15.37 -25.22 19.26
CA CYS A 169 16.08 -24.08 19.88
C CYS A 169 17.45 -23.82 19.25
N THR A 170 17.94 -22.58 19.23
CA THR A 170 19.12 -22.07 19.99
C THR A 170 19.55 -20.67 19.54
N ALA A 171 20.28 -19.99 20.43
CA ALA A 171 20.48 -18.56 20.51
C ALA A 171 21.83 -18.05 19.96
N ASN A 172 21.93 -16.71 19.99
CA ASN A 172 23.11 -15.83 20.08
C ASN A 172 23.86 -15.43 18.80
N GLY A 173 24.09 -14.11 18.69
CA GLY A 173 25.21 -13.56 17.92
C GLY A 173 25.04 -12.12 17.48
N SER A 174 25.42 -11.18 18.33
CA SER A 174 25.52 -9.74 18.07
C SER A 174 26.50 -9.38 16.94
N LYS A 175 26.23 -8.32 16.14
CA LYS A 175 27.13 -7.16 15.95
C LYS A 175 26.61 -6.11 14.96
N SER A 176 26.78 -4.87 15.42
CA SER A 176 26.77 -3.56 14.77
C SER A 176 27.44 -3.48 13.39
N ALA A 177 26.93 -2.66 12.46
CA ALA A 177 27.52 -1.34 12.15
C ALA A 177 27.06 -0.74 10.82
N ALA A 178 27.12 0.61 10.83
CA ALA A 178 27.43 1.50 9.72
C ALA A 178 26.29 1.90 8.77
N GLY A 179 25.91 3.18 8.91
CA GLY A 179 25.02 3.88 8.02
C GLY A 179 25.59 4.04 6.62
N GLY A 180 24.67 4.05 5.66
CA GLY A 180 24.88 4.50 4.30
C GLY A 180 23.70 5.37 3.92
N SER A 181 23.92 6.68 3.95
CA SER A 181 22.99 7.66 3.38
C SER A 181 23.01 7.49 1.87
N ILE A 182 21.94 6.93 1.30
CA ILE A 182 21.64 7.07 -0.12
C ILE A 182 20.50 8.08 -0.26
N VAL A 183 20.88 9.32 -0.52
CA VAL A 183 19.96 10.34 -1.04
C VAL A 183 19.95 10.12 -2.55
N GLU A 184 18.87 9.55 -3.07
CA GLU A 184 18.67 9.49 -4.53
C GLU A 184 17.18 9.65 -4.87
N THR A 185 16.85 10.89 -5.23
CA THR A 185 15.80 11.39 -6.13
C THR A 185 14.54 10.55 -6.32
N ALA A 186 13.55 10.72 -5.43
CA ALA A 186 12.17 10.30 -5.69
C ALA A 186 11.45 11.36 -6.54
N LYS A 187 11.09 11.04 -7.79
CA LYS A 187 10.03 11.76 -8.50
C LYS A 187 8.69 11.23 -7.99
N SER A 188 8.02 12.03 -7.18
CA SER A 188 6.62 11.86 -6.78
C SER A 188 5.73 11.71 -8.01
N LEU A 189 4.86 10.70 -7.98
CA LEU A 189 3.71 10.57 -8.88
C LEU A 189 2.41 10.54 -8.06
N ALA A 190 2.36 11.37 -7.02
CA ALA A 190 1.14 11.98 -6.50
C ALA A 190 1.56 13.03 -5.45
N TRP A 191 1.72 14.27 -5.92
CA TRP A 191 1.72 15.53 -5.15
C TRP A 191 2.78 15.68 -4.06
#